data_AF-A0A447RH61-F1
#
_entry.id   AF-A0A447RH61-F1
#
_cell.length_a   1.000
_cell.length_b   1.000
_cell.length_c   1.000
_cell.angle_alpha   90.00
_cell.angle_beta   90.00
_cell.angle_gamma   90.00
#
_symmetry.space_group_name_H-M   'P 1'
#
loop_
_entity.id
_entity.type
_entity.pdbx_description
1 polymer ?
#
loop_
_entity_poly.entity_id
_entity_poly.type
_entity_poly.pdbx_seq_one_letter_code
_entity_poly.pdbx_strand_id
1 'polypeptide(L)'
;MQPLKRQIFCLRRSCRFYGSLSDIEIDIVASNRMVDVTDAGFDAGIRYGGTVPEDMVARRLSADIRWVIAASPDYLERYGTPEHPDDLLHHRCISNRLGDDRVYRWELARDGETYQMTVPGSVTVNHAETGLVAVLGGAGLMYFPEPLVAPYVKDGRLRLVLTEWSPLEEGFHIYYSSRRQLPTGFAF
;
A
#
# COMPACT_ATOMS: atom_id res chain seq x y z
N MET A 1 11.50 -29.20 22.15
CA MET A 1 12.02 -27.93 21.60
C MET A 1 10.81 -27.11 21.18
N GLN A 2 10.51 -26.01 21.87
CA GLN A 2 9.39 -25.15 21.48
C GLN A 2 9.79 -24.37 20.22
N PRO A 3 8.91 -24.26 19.20
CA PRO A 3 9.22 -23.48 18.01
C PRO A 3 9.43 -22.01 18.41
N LEU A 4 10.44 -21.38 17.79
CA LEU A 4 10.68 -19.95 17.96
C LEU A 4 9.50 -19.22 17.28
N LYS A 5 8.63 -18.59 18.06
CA LYS A 5 7.60 -17.70 17.53
C LYS A 5 8.27 -16.46 16.98
N ARG A 6 8.06 -16.17 15.69
CA ARG A 6 8.50 -14.92 15.07
C ARG A 6 7.30 -14.07 14.70
N GLN A 7 7.27 -12.84 15.19
CA GLN A 7 6.18 -11.90 14.95
C GLN A 7 6.60 -10.86 13.92
N ILE A 8 5.88 -10.78 12.79
CA ILE A 8 6.12 -9.84 11.71
C ILE A 8 4.96 -8.85 11.64
N PHE A 9 5.27 -7.58 11.78
CA PHE A 9 4.31 -6.50 11.55
C PHE A 9 4.28 -6.13 10.06
N CYS A 10 3.11 -6.09 9.44
CA CYS A 10 2.97 -5.84 8.02
C CYS A 10 1.91 -4.76 7.76
N LEU A 11 2.21 -3.72 6.98
CA LEU A 11 1.18 -2.79 6.52
C LEU A 11 0.23 -3.35 5.42
N ARG A 12 0.33 -4.65 5.07
CA ARG A 12 -0.44 -5.45 4.06
C ARG A 12 -0.37 -4.90 2.61
N ARG A 13 -0.23 -5.67 1.51
CA ARG A 13 -0.30 -7.12 1.22
C ARG A 13 0.60 -7.47 0.01
N SER A 14 1.44 -8.51 0.14
CA SER A 14 1.81 -9.58 -0.84
C SER A 14 3.17 -10.18 -0.47
N CYS A 15 3.19 -11.17 0.42
CA CYS A 15 4.38 -11.99 0.67
C CYS A 15 4.06 -13.44 0.27
N ARG A 16 4.63 -13.91 -0.83
CA ARG A 16 4.69 -15.34 -1.17
C ARG A 16 6.00 -15.85 -0.59
N PHE A 17 5.95 -16.51 0.56
CA PHE A 17 7.09 -17.23 1.13
C PHE A 17 7.04 -18.67 0.63
N TYR A 18 8.04 -19.11 -0.12
CA TYR A 18 8.21 -20.52 -0.49
C TYR A 18 9.62 -20.99 -0.13
N GLY A 19 9.68 -22.12 0.58
CA GLY A 19 10.82 -23.04 0.60
C GLY A 19 11.80 -22.90 1.76
N SER A 20 11.55 -23.62 2.87
CA SER A 20 12.47 -24.00 3.97
C SER A 20 12.28 -23.42 5.37
N LEU A 21 11.10 -22.86 5.70
CA LEU A 21 10.75 -22.47 7.08
C LEU A 21 10.11 -23.62 7.90
N SER A 22 10.61 -24.84 7.78
CA SER A 22 9.95 -26.04 8.34
C SER A 22 9.78 -26.02 9.86
N ASP A 23 10.61 -25.24 10.57
CA ASP A 23 10.65 -25.18 12.05
C ASP A 23 10.31 -23.79 12.63
N ILE A 24 9.71 -22.89 11.84
CA ILE A 24 9.45 -21.50 12.26
C ILE A 24 7.95 -21.22 12.26
N GLU A 25 7.42 -20.81 13.43
CA GLU A 25 6.06 -20.29 13.56
C GLU A 25 6.07 -18.79 13.23
N ILE A 26 5.27 -18.37 12.25
CA ILE A 26 5.15 -16.98 11.83
C ILE A 26 3.78 -16.45 12.26
N ASP A 27 3.79 -15.36 13.03
CA ASP A 27 2.61 -14.58 13.38
C ASP A 27 2.67 -13.23 12.66
N ILE A 28 1.59 -12.85 11.96
CA ILE A 28 1.54 -11.66 11.10
C ILE A 28 0.41 -10.74 11.57
N VAL A 29 0.77 -9.53 11.98
CA VAL A 29 -0.19 -8.49 12.36
C VAL A 29 -0.20 -7.39 11.31
N ALA A 30 -1.39 -7.01 10.85
CA ALA A 30 -1.55 -5.90 9.92
C ALA A 30 -2.28 -4.71 10.55
N SER A 31 -1.66 -3.53 10.47
CA SER A 31 -2.21 -2.28 11.00
C SER A 31 -1.65 -1.09 10.23
N ASN A 32 -2.46 -0.06 10.10
CA ASN A 32 -2.05 1.20 9.48
C ASN A 32 -1.34 2.14 10.45
N ARG A 33 -1.33 1.82 11.75
CA ARG A 33 -0.68 2.65 12.77
C ARG A 33 0.83 2.57 12.62
N MET A 34 1.49 3.70 12.86
CA MET A 34 2.92 3.68 13.14
C MET A 34 3.11 2.95 14.47
N VAL A 35 3.79 1.81 14.42
CA VAL A 35 4.10 0.99 15.58
C VAL A 35 5.62 0.84 15.62
N ASP A 36 6.21 1.12 16.78
CA ASP A 36 7.58 0.68 17.03
C ASP A 36 7.56 -0.84 17.17
N VAL A 37 8.13 -1.51 16.17
CA VAL A 37 8.16 -2.97 16.11
C VAL A 37 8.89 -3.57 17.30
N THR A 38 9.90 -2.87 17.84
CA THR A 38 10.68 -3.33 18.99
C THR A 38 9.86 -3.29 20.27
N ASP A 39 9.24 -2.14 20.56
CA ASP A 39 8.43 -1.95 21.77
C ASP A 39 7.18 -2.83 21.77
N ALA A 40 6.61 -3.07 20.59
CA ALA A 40 5.43 -3.92 20.42
C ALA A 40 5.76 -5.42 20.34
N GLY A 41 7.02 -5.82 20.51
CA GLY A 41 7.43 -7.23 20.57
C GLY A 41 7.56 -7.94 19.23
N PHE A 42 7.48 -7.21 18.11
CA PHE A 42 7.70 -7.75 16.77
C PHE A 42 9.21 -7.87 16.48
N ASP A 43 9.57 -8.89 15.70
CA ASP A 43 10.95 -9.12 15.28
C ASP A 43 11.33 -8.27 14.06
N ALA A 44 10.35 -7.94 13.22
CA ALA A 44 10.51 -7.15 12.03
C ALA A 44 9.21 -6.44 11.63
N GLY A 45 9.33 -5.36 10.87
CA GLY A 45 8.25 -4.67 10.20
C GLY A 45 8.39 -4.68 8.68
N ILE A 46 7.29 -4.43 7.96
CA ILE A 46 7.29 -4.20 6.51
C ILE A 46 6.69 -2.82 6.22
N ARG A 47 7.41 -1.99 5.48
CA ARG A 47 7.04 -0.61 5.13
C ARG A 47 7.45 -0.23 3.71
N TYR A 48 6.85 0.82 3.17
CA TYR A 48 7.32 1.45 1.93
C TYR A 48 8.72 2.05 2.11
N GLY A 49 9.52 2.01 1.05
CA GLY A 49 10.81 2.70 0.99
C GLY A 49 10.69 4.16 1.43
N GLY A 50 11.72 4.68 2.10
CA GLY A 50 11.74 6.03 2.65
C GLY A 50 10.96 6.25 3.97
N THR A 51 10.24 5.26 4.50
CA THR A 51 9.52 5.38 5.78
C THR A 51 10.07 4.50 6.92
N VAL A 52 11.24 3.90 6.71
CA VAL A 52 11.93 3.08 7.71
C VAL A 52 12.75 3.99 8.64
N PRO A 53 12.70 3.82 9.98
CA PRO A 53 13.55 4.56 10.90
C PRO A 53 15.05 4.38 10.60
N GLU A 54 15.83 5.45 10.72
CA GLU A 54 17.26 5.49 10.36
C GLU A 54 18.15 4.54 11.18
N ASP A 55 17.72 4.18 12.40
CA ASP A 55 18.45 3.30 13.32
C ASP A 55 18.22 1.80 13.07
N MET A 56 17.38 1.47 12.09
CA MET A 56 17.00 0.10 11.74
C MET A 56 17.69 -0.37 10.45
N VAL A 57 17.90 -1.69 10.35
CA VAL A 57 18.38 -2.30 9.12
C VAL A 57 17.19 -2.49 8.19
N ALA A 58 17.25 -1.91 6.99
CA ALA A 58 16.25 -2.09 5.93
C ALA A 58 16.78 -3.02 4.83
N ARG A 59 15.94 -3.96 4.38
CA ARG A 59 16.23 -4.82 3.22
C ARG A 59 15.05 -4.77 2.26
N ARG A 60 15.33 -4.58 0.97
CA ARG A 60 14.31 -4.53 -0.07
C ARG A 60 13.57 -5.87 -0.15
N LEU A 61 12.24 -5.82 -0.11
CA LEU A 61 11.36 -6.98 -0.09
C LEU A 61 10.56 -7.13 -1.39
N SER A 62 10.23 -6.02 -2.07
CA SER A 62 9.50 -6.05 -3.33
C SER A 62 10.19 -5.24 -4.42
N ALA A 63 9.74 -5.44 -5.67
CA ALA A 63 9.96 -4.48 -6.74
C ALA A 63 9.33 -3.12 -6.40
N ASP A 64 9.74 -2.10 -7.14
CA ASP A 64 9.16 -0.76 -7.04
C ASP A 64 7.68 -0.80 -7.40
N ILE A 65 6.91 0.07 -6.78
CA ILE A 65 5.45 0.06 -6.82
C ILE A 65 4.98 1.38 -7.42
N ARG A 66 4.00 1.28 -8.30
CA ARG A 66 3.23 2.43 -8.75
C ARG A 66 1.99 2.58 -7.90
N TRP A 67 1.68 3.81 -7.55
CA TRP A 67 0.37 4.17 -7.01
C TRP A 67 -0.50 4.71 -8.13
N VAL A 68 -1.70 4.18 -8.26
CA VAL A 68 -2.59 4.42 -9.42
C VAL A 68 -3.98 4.81 -8.96
N ILE A 69 -4.67 5.59 -9.78
CA ILE A 69 -6.08 5.89 -9.59
C ILE A 69 -6.90 4.91 -10.43
N ALA A 70 -7.90 4.28 -9.81
CA ALA A 70 -8.78 3.33 -10.50
C ALA A 70 -10.26 3.64 -10.26
N ALA A 71 -11.07 3.30 -11.26
CA ALA A 71 -12.53 3.40 -11.24
C ALA A 71 -13.16 2.17 -11.93
N SER A 72 -14.44 1.86 -11.66
CA SER A 72 -15.17 0.91 -12.49
C SER A 72 -15.48 1.50 -13.86
N PRO A 73 -15.58 0.69 -14.93
CA PRO A 73 -16.02 1.16 -16.25
C PRO A 73 -17.37 1.88 -16.21
N ASP A 74 -18.35 1.36 -15.47
CA ASP A 74 -19.70 1.94 -15.31
C ASP A 74 -19.64 3.36 -14.70
N TYR A 75 -18.78 3.56 -13.70
CA TYR A 75 -18.59 4.89 -13.12
C TYR A 75 -18.05 5.88 -14.18
N LEU A 76 -17.04 5.48 -14.94
CA LEU A 76 -16.42 6.34 -15.96
C LEU A 76 -17.37 6.64 -17.12
N GLU A 77 -18.23 5.70 -17.50
CA GLU A 77 -19.26 5.92 -18.52
C GLU A 77 -20.30 6.95 -18.06
N ARG A 78 -20.67 6.93 -16.78
CA ARG A 78 -21.68 7.83 -16.22
C ARG A 78 -21.14 9.22 -15.88
N TYR A 79 -19.89 9.31 -15.41
CA TYR A 79 -19.33 10.53 -14.83
C TYR A 79 -18.16 11.11 -15.64
N GLY A 80 -17.75 10.46 -16.73
CA GLY A 80 -16.58 10.83 -17.51
C GLY A 80 -15.29 10.23 -16.96
N THR A 81 -14.21 10.38 -17.73
CA THR A 81 -12.86 9.96 -17.34
C THR A 81 -12.01 11.20 -17.07
N PRO A 82 -11.35 11.33 -15.91
CA PRO A 82 -10.47 12.46 -15.66
C PRO A 82 -9.22 12.36 -16.53
N GLU A 83 -8.84 13.48 -17.14
CA GLU A 83 -7.66 13.60 -18.02
C GLU A 83 -6.55 14.44 -17.36
N HIS A 84 -6.90 15.28 -16.39
CA HIS A 84 -6.00 16.08 -15.58
C HIS A 84 -6.23 15.86 -14.06
N PRO A 85 -5.21 16.00 -13.19
CA PRO A 85 -5.40 15.92 -11.74
C PRO A 85 -6.50 16.85 -11.19
N ASP A 86 -6.66 18.04 -11.76
CA ASP A 86 -7.71 18.98 -11.34
C ASP A 86 -9.14 18.46 -11.61
N ASP A 87 -9.32 17.56 -12.57
CA ASP A 87 -10.62 16.95 -12.85
C ASP A 87 -11.12 16.13 -11.65
N LEU A 88 -10.20 15.63 -10.81
CA LEU A 88 -10.54 14.87 -9.60
C LEU A 88 -11.41 15.68 -8.63
N LEU A 89 -11.34 17.01 -8.66
CA LEU A 89 -12.20 17.89 -7.86
C LEU A 89 -13.68 17.84 -8.29
N HIS A 90 -13.95 17.39 -9.51
CA HIS A 90 -15.30 17.25 -10.08
C HIS A 90 -15.82 15.82 -10.01
N HIS A 91 -15.01 14.89 -9.52
CA HIS A 91 -15.36 13.49 -9.38
C HIS A 91 -15.68 13.10 -7.94
N ARG A 92 -16.32 11.95 -7.79
CA ARG A 92 -16.50 11.30 -6.49
C ARG A 92 -15.21 10.57 -6.16
N CYS A 93 -14.58 10.93 -5.06
CA CYS A 93 -13.40 10.24 -4.58
C CYS A 93 -13.70 9.47 -3.30
N ILE A 94 -13.02 8.34 -3.14
CA ILE A 94 -12.95 7.55 -1.92
C ILE A 94 -11.56 7.79 -1.34
N SER A 95 -11.51 8.28 -0.11
CA SER A 95 -10.26 8.66 0.55
C SER A 95 -9.81 7.60 1.55
N ASN A 96 -8.50 7.55 1.82
CA ASN A 96 -7.91 6.66 2.82
C ASN A 96 -7.65 7.43 4.12
N ARG A 97 -8.03 6.85 5.25
CA ARG A 97 -7.61 7.29 6.58
C ARG A 97 -6.34 6.56 6.98
N LEU A 98 -5.32 7.34 7.30
CA LEU A 98 -4.04 6.87 7.80
C LEU A 98 -4.15 6.44 9.26
N GLY A 99 -3.14 5.73 9.77
CA GLY A 99 -3.14 5.27 11.15
C GLY A 99 -2.97 6.36 12.22
N ASP A 100 -2.74 7.60 11.81
CA ASP A 100 -2.75 8.81 12.65
C ASP A 100 -4.05 9.63 12.47
N ASP A 101 -5.09 8.99 11.95
CA ASP A 101 -6.43 9.52 11.67
C ASP A 101 -6.50 10.62 10.60
N ARG A 102 -5.38 11.04 10.00
CA ARG A 102 -5.39 11.97 8.87
C ARG A 102 -5.96 11.30 7.62
N VAL A 103 -6.60 12.10 6.76
CA VAL A 103 -6.98 11.66 5.41
C VAL A 103 -5.77 11.83 4.50
N TYR A 104 -5.41 10.76 3.80
CA TYR A 104 -4.27 10.76 2.88
C TYR A 104 -4.53 11.72 1.72
N ARG A 105 -3.55 12.58 1.44
CA ARG A 105 -3.52 13.46 0.27
C ARG A 105 -2.96 12.66 -0.88
N TRP A 106 -3.62 12.69 -2.03
CA TRP A 106 -3.14 11.97 -3.20
C TRP A 106 -1.92 12.70 -3.76
N GLU A 107 -0.87 11.93 -3.99
CA GLU A 107 0.42 12.41 -4.47
C GLU A 107 0.56 11.97 -5.91
N LEU A 108 0.46 12.91 -6.84
CA LEU A 108 0.49 12.65 -8.28
C LEU A 108 1.70 13.35 -8.86
N ALA A 109 2.41 12.71 -9.78
CA ALA A 109 3.58 13.33 -10.38
C ALA A 109 3.80 12.90 -11.83
N ARG A 110 4.26 13.83 -12.64
CA ARG A 110 4.54 13.63 -14.06
C ARG A 110 5.65 14.59 -14.49
N ASP A 111 6.71 14.09 -15.13
CA ASP A 111 7.75 14.92 -15.78
C ASP A 111 8.32 16.06 -14.91
N GLY A 112 8.44 15.85 -13.59
CA GLY A 112 8.91 16.84 -12.61
C GLY A 112 7.83 17.75 -12.02
N GLU A 113 6.61 17.71 -12.55
CA GLU A 113 5.43 18.31 -11.95
C GLU A 113 4.87 17.40 -10.85
N THR A 114 4.47 17.99 -9.72
CA THR A 114 3.92 17.25 -8.58
C THR A 114 2.66 17.92 -8.03
N TYR A 115 1.68 17.11 -7.66
CA TYR A 115 0.44 17.52 -7.01
C TYR A 115 0.31 16.77 -5.70
N GLN A 116 -0.01 17.50 -4.64
CA GLN A 116 -0.52 16.92 -3.41
C GLN A 116 -1.90 17.51 -3.15
N MET A 117 -2.94 16.70 -3.33
CA MET A 117 -4.31 17.19 -3.22
C MET A 117 -5.18 16.41 -2.24
N THR A 118 -6.04 17.15 -1.55
CA THR A 118 -7.15 16.57 -0.79
C THR A 118 -8.34 16.50 -1.72
N VAL A 119 -8.68 15.29 -2.15
CA VAL A 119 -9.82 15.05 -3.02
C VAL A 119 -11.16 15.20 -2.27
N PRO A 120 -12.24 15.62 -2.94
CA PRO A 120 -13.58 15.64 -2.35
C PRO A 120 -14.04 14.20 -2.04
N GLY A 121 -13.87 13.81 -0.77
CA GLY A 121 -14.19 12.48 -0.29
C GLY A 121 -15.68 12.32 0.01
N SER A 122 -16.36 11.44 -0.72
CA SER A 122 -17.73 11.01 -0.39
C SER A 122 -17.76 9.84 0.60
N VAL A 123 -16.67 9.08 0.64
CA VAL A 123 -16.44 7.95 1.53
C VAL A 123 -14.99 8.00 1.99
N THR A 124 -14.74 7.74 3.28
CA THR A 124 -13.38 7.56 3.80
C THR A 124 -13.26 6.17 4.40
N VAL A 125 -12.29 5.39 3.92
CA VAL A 125 -12.00 4.04 4.39
C VAL A 125 -10.65 4.01 5.09
N ASN A 126 -10.45 3.09 6.01
CA ASN A 126 -9.14 2.85 6.62
C ASN A 126 -8.34 1.77 5.89
N HIS A 127 -8.93 0.98 4.99
CA HIS A 127 -8.20 -0.05 4.24
C HIS A 127 -8.48 0.02 2.75
N ALA A 128 -7.43 -0.16 1.95
CA ALA A 128 -7.52 -0.12 0.49
C ALA A 128 -8.45 -1.23 -0.03
N GLU A 129 -8.47 -2.41 0.59
CA GLU A 129 -9.38 -3.49 0.20
C GLU A 129 -10.85 -3.13 0.41
N THR A 130 -11.19 -2.38 1.45
CA THR A 130 -12.56 -1.90 1.68
C THR A 130 -12.97 -0.91 0.59
N GLY A 131 -12.09 0.03 0.26
CA GLY A 131 -12.37 0.98 -0.81
C GLY A 131 -12.40 0.34 -2.19
N LEU A 132 -11.63 -0.71 -2.45
CA LEU A 132 -11.69 -1.52 -3.66
C LEU A 132 -13.10 -2.09 -3.90
N VAL A 133 -13.78 -2.58 -2.86
CA VAL A 133 -15.17 -3.05 -2.97
C VAL A 133 -16.09 -1.91 -3.41
N ALA A 134 -15.92 -0.71 -2.85
CA ALA A 134 -16.71 0.46 -3.22
C ALA A 134 -16.45 0.91 -4.67
N VAL A 135 -15.18 0.93 -5.10
CA VAL A 135 -14.81 1.26 -6.49
C VAL A 135 -15.38 0.25 -7.48
N LEU A 136 -15.28 -1.06 -7.18
CA LEU A 136 -15.88 -2.11 -8.02
C LEU A 136 -17.40 -1.97 -8.12
N GLY A 137 -18.05 -1.42 -7.09
CA GLY A 137 -19.47 -1.07 -7.09
C GLY A 137 -19.82 0.28 -7.75
N GLY A 138 -18.84 0.97 -8.36
CA GLY A 138 -19.07 2.24 -9.05
C GLY A 138 -19.29 3.44 -8.13
N ALA A 139 -18.78 3.40 -6.89
CA ALA A 139 -18.97 4.50 -5.95
C ALA A 139 -18.13 5.75 -6.26
N GLY A 140 -17.02 5.59 -6.99
CA GLY A 140 -16.10 6.68 -7.31
C GLY A 140 -14.72 6.19 -7.75
N LEU A 141 -13.76 7.11 -7.74
CA LEU A 141 -12.35 6.84 -7.94
C LEU A 141 -11.63 6.70 -6.60
N MET A 142 -10.53 5.94 -6.60
CA MET A 142 -9.66 5.82 -5.44
C MET A 142 -8.22 5.59 -5.87
N TYR A 143 -7.30 5.99 -4.99
CA TYR A 143 -5.87 5.81 -5.12
C TYR A 143 -5.41 4.51 -4.46
N PHE A 144 -4.70 3.66 -5.21
CA PHE A 144 -4.32 2.31 -4.80
C PHE A 144 -2.86 2.01 -5.12
N PRO A 145 -2.21 1.09 -4.40
CA PRO A 145 -1.03 0.42 -4.93
C PRO A 145 -1.45 -0.47 -6.12
N GLU A 146 -0.78 -0.32 -7.27
CA GLU A 146 -1.10 -1.03 -8.52
C GLU A 146 -1.26 -2.56 -8.33
N PRO A 147 -0.39 -3.27 -7.57
CA PRO A 147 -0.53 -4.71 -7.38
C PRO A 147 -1.86 -5.15 -6.78
N LEU A 148 -2.53 -4.30 -5.99
CA LEU A 148 -3.83 -4.62 -5.40
C LEU A 148 -4.95 -4.64 -6.46
N VAL A 149 -4.87 -3.76 -7.45
CA VAL A 149 -5.92 -3.58 -8.46
C VAL A 149 -5.62 -4.28 -9.78
N ALA A 150 -4.36 -4.64 -10.04
CA ALA A 150 -3.91 -5.26 -11.29
C ALA A 150 -4.76 -6.46 -11.76
N PRO A 151 -5.19 -7.41 -10.89
CA PRO A 151 -6.07 -8.49 -11.32
C PRO A 151 -7.43 -8.00 -11.87
N TYR A 152 -8.00 -6.98 -11.25
CA TYR A 152 -9.30 -6.42 -11.64
C TYR A 152 -9.21 -5.56 -12.89
N VAL A 153 -8.07 -4.91 -13.11
CA VAL A 153 -7.77 -4.20 -14.36
C VAL A 153 -7.62 -5.20 -15.51
N LYS A 154 -6.87 -6.29 -15.28
CA LYS A 154 -6.69 -7.37 -16.26
C LYS A 154 -8.02 -7.99 -16.69
N ASP A 155 -8.94 -8.19 -15.74
CA ASP A 155 -10.26 -8.76 -15.99
C ASP A 155 -11.29 -7.72 -16.49
N GLY A 156 -10.87 -6.47 -16.74
CA GLY A 156 -11.71 -5.39 -17.27
C GLY A 156 -12.73 -4.82 -16.28
N ARG A 157 -12.68 -5.23 -15.01
CA ARG A 157 -13.59 -4.78 -13.94
C ARG A 157 -13.22 -3.40 -13.39
N LEU A 158 -11.97 -3.00 -13.55
CA LEU A 158 -11.47 -1.67 -13.25
C LEU A 158 -10.73 -1.09 -14.44
N ARG A 159 -10.70 0.23 -14.52
CA ARG A 159 -9.83 0.99 -15.43
C ARG A 159 -8.95 1.92 -14.60
N LEU A 160 -7.68 1.97 -14.99
CA LEU A 160 -6.76 2.97 -14.47
C LEU A 160 -7.01 4.29 -15.21
N VAL A 161 -6.88 5.40 -14.48
CA VAL A 161 -6.96 6.76 -15.02
C VAL A 161 -5.75 7.55 -14.55
N LEU A 162 -5.40 8.62 -15.27
CA LEU A 162 -4.25 9.47 -14.95
C LEU A 162 -2.94 8.66 -14.80
N THR A 163 -2.72 7.64 -15.63
CA THR A 163 -1.54 6.75 -15.54
C THR A 163 -0.21 7.48 -15.74
N GLU A 164 -0.22 8.57 -16.51
CA GLU A 164 0.95 9.43 -16.70
C GLU A 164 1.37 10.18 -15.42
N TRP A 165 0.45 10.28 -14.44
CA TRP A 165 0.65 10.95 -13.15
C TRP A 165 1.04 9.99 -12.03
N SER A 166 1.41 8.77 -12.38
CA SER A 166 1.63 7.65 -11.47
C SER A 166 3.08 7.14 -11.63
N PRO A 167 4.08 7.82 -11.04
CA PRO A 167 5.47 7.40 -11.14
C PRO A 167 5.70 6.07 -10.40
N LEU A 168 6.80 5.41 -10.73
CA LEU A 168 7.26 4.23 -10.01
C LEU A 168 8.06 4.68 -8.79
N GLU A 169 7.70 4.20 -7.60
CA GLU A 169 8.32 4.56 -6.33
C GLU A 169 8.91 3.33 -5.62
N GLU A 170 9.78 3.56 -4.64
CA GLU A 170 10.40 2.47 -3.90
C GLU A 170 9.37 1.50 -3.30
N GLY A 171 9.60 0.22 -3.56
CA GLY A 171 8.77 -0.85 -3.05
C GLY A 171 8.85 -1.05 -1.53
N PHE A 172 8.27 -2.16 -1.09
CA PHE A 172 8.33 -2.56 0.30
C PHE A 172 9.74 -2.98 0.71
N HIS A 173 10.08 -2.63 1.95
CA HIS A 173 11.26 -3.04 2.67
C HIS A 173 10.83 -3.77 3.94
N ILE A 174 11.51 -4.87 4.25
CA ILE A 174 11.49 -5.45 5.59
C ILE A 174 12.55 -4.74 6.42
N TYR A 175 12.21 -4.38 7.66
CA TYR A 175 13.12 -3.68 8.55
C TYR A 175 13.11 -4.27 9.96
N TYR A 176 14.24 -4.20 10.65
CA TYR A 176 14.43 -4.76 11.99
C TYR A 176 15.56 -4.05 12.74
N SER A 177 15.58 -4.18 14.07
CA SER A 177 16.61 -3.56 14.90
C SER A 177 18.01 -4.11 14.60
N SER A 178 18.97 -3.20 14.38
CA SER A 178 20.38 -3.51 14.15
C SER A 178 21.07 -4.22 15.33
N ARG A 179 20.51 -4.10 16.54
CA ARG A 179 21.08 -4.66 17.79
C ARG A 179 20.77 -6.13 18.00
N ARG A 180 19.87 -6.72 17.21
CA ARG A 180 19.63 -8.17 17.22
C ARG A 180 20.47 -8.82 16.12
N GLN A 181 21.48 -9.60 16.51
CA GLN A 181 22.03 -10.62 15.63
C GLN A 181 20.86 -11.52 15.18
N LEU A 182 20.61 -11.56 13.89
CA LEU A 182 19.65 -12.50 13.30
C LEU A 182 20.10 -13.92 13.68
N PRO A 183 19.27 -14.75 14.33
CA PRO A 183 19.51 -16.18 14.34
C PRO A 183 19.36 -16.66 12.88
N THR A 184 20.40 -17.33 12.38
CA THR A 184 20.63 -17.81 11.01
C THR A 184 19.33 -18.22 10.31
N GLY A 185 18.94 -17.50 9.26
CA GLY A 185 17.67 -17.73 8.55
C GLY A 185 17.20 -16.64 7.57
N PHE A 186 17.91 -15.50 7.48
CA PHE A 186 17.72 -14.51 6.41
C PHE A 186 18.97 -14.45 5.51
N ALA A 187 19.35 -15.59 4.94
CA ALA A 187 20.22 -15.60 3.77
C ALA A 187 19.31 -15.64 2.55
N PHE A 188 19.27 -14.53 1.80
CA PHE A 188 18.73 -14.52 0.43
C PHE A 188 19.78 -15.08 -0.53
#